data_AF-A0A1I0JHQ3-F1
#
_entry.id   AF-A0A1I0JHQ3-F1
#
_cell.length_a   1.000
_cell.length_b   1.000
_cell.length_c   1.000
_cell.angle_alpha   90.00
_cell.angle_beta   90.00
_cell.angle_gamma   90.00
#
_symmetry.space_group_name_H-M   'P 1'
#
loop_
_entity.id
_entity.type
_entity.pdbx_description
1 polymer ?
#
loop_
_entity_poly.entity_id
_entity_poly.type
_entity_poly.pdbx_seq_one_letter_code
_entity_poly.pdbx_strand_id
1 'polypeptide(L)'
;MVPPLGTVSDIRDVAREVLGEEAAARYEQRIHRWTGPEDVVGEAGAKPYEGRQLTFQECPWQDTLRLADLDRVLRGTVQVMRGPGGQTDYVLRDHHMLDVVLYHYRTAQALPSALFHADRHSDWCKDSYLEARIPQQAATWWRLLEGLKRPGSGAPVLTEQDVHFTTAAASRTGSMSGRDVGASVRVPWFLEPAQLQWSHLVEQPQALASDWVSLDLDFFQPAPQLRVSRGLLRDARFQGMLAQARVRVFVLSPQFTNGGDRIEPWEVQGSVPSSLRLLNLLRHLPGRARLRP
;
A
#
# COMPACT_ATOMS: atom_id res chain seq x y z
N MET A 1 -1.17 18.61 -14.13
CA MET A 1 -1.91 19.69 -13.43
C MET A 1 -2.67 19.05 -12.27
N VAL A 2 -2.65 19.67 -11.08
CA VAL A 2 -3.38 19.16 -9.91
C VAL A 2 -4.87 19.53 -10.04
N PRO A 3 -5.82 18.59 -9.88
CA PRO A 3 -7.25 18.91 -9.88
C PRO A 3 -7.63 19.87 -8.73
N PRO A 4 -8.67 20.69 -8.88
CA PRO A 4 -9.23 21.45 -7.77
C PRO A 4 -9.68 20.54 -6.62
N LEU A 5 -9.62 21.06 -5.39
CA LEU A 5 -10.11 20.33 -4.21
C LEU A 5 -11.54 19.85 -4.39
N GLY A 6 -11.82 18.63 -3.94
CA GLY A 6 -13.12 17.96 -4.07
C GLY A 6 -13.35 17.29 -5.43
N THR A 7 -12.53 17.57 -6.45
CA THR A 7 -12.62 16.92 -7.76
C THR A 7 -12.27 15.45 -7.65
N VAL A 8 -13.12 14.61 -8.22
CA VAL A 8 -12.91 13.17 -8.33
C VAL A 8 -12.34 12.87 -9.72
N SER A 9 -11.29 12.07 -9.77
CA SER A 9 -10.68 11.56 -11.00
C SER A 9 -10.78 10.05 -11.04
N ASP A 10 -11.14 9.49 -12.19
CA ASP A 10 -11.12 8.05 -12.42
C ASP A 10 -9.74 7.60 -12.91
N ILE A 11 -9.19 6.55 -12.30
CA ILE A 11 -7.89 6.01 -12.66
C ILE A 11 -7.83 5.51 -14.10
N ARG A 12 -8.95 5.12 -14.70
CA ARG A 12 -9.03 4.71 -16.10
C ARG A 12 -8.74 5.87 -17.04
N ASP A 13 -9.30 7.04 -16.73
CA ASP A 13 -9.07 8.26 -17.50
C ASP A 13 -7.62 8.73 -17.33
N VAL A 14 -7.11 8.67 -16.09
CA VAL A 14 -5.70 8.96 -15.79
C VAL A 14 -4.76 8.00 -16.53
N ALA A 15 -5.09 6.71 -16.60
CA ALA A 15 -4.29 5.73 -17.33
C ALA A 15 -4.27 6.03 -18.84
N ARG A 16 -5.41 6.44 -19.43
CA ARG A 16 -5.45 6.87 -20.84
C ARG A 16 -4.60 8.12 -21.08
N GLU A 17 -4.68 9.11 -20.20
CA GLU A 17 -3.87 10.33 -20.27
C GLU A 17 -2.36 10.04 -20.18
N VAL A 18 -1.95 9.14 -19.28
CA VAL A 18 -0.54 8.90 -18.96
C VAL A 18 0.11 7.86 -19.89
N LEU A 19 -0.60 6.76 -20.19
CA LEU A 19 -0.05 5.61 -20.91
C LEU A 19 -0.43 5.62 -22.40
N GLY A 20 -1.46 6.38 -22.78
CA GLY A 20 -2.11 6.28 -24.09
C GLY A 20 -3.12 5.14 -24.16
N GLU A 21 -4.03 5.21 -25.12
CA GLU A 21 -5.21 4.34 -25.26
C GLU A 21 -4.89 2.83 -25.21
N GLU A 22 -3.94 2.39 -26.03
CA GLU A 22 -3.64 0.95 -26.16
C GLU A 22 -3.04 0.35 -24.88
N ALA A 23 -2.13 1.09 -24.24
CA ALA A 23 -1.51 0.66 -23.00
C ALA A 23 -2.48 0.76 -21.81
N ALA A 24 -3.33 1.78 -21.78
CA ALA A 24 -4.40 1.91 -20.79
C ALA A 24 -5.41 0.75 -20.89
N ALA A 25 -5.82 0.37 -22.10
CA ALA A 25 -6.71 -0.78 -22.31
C ALA A 25 -6.08 -2.09 -21.81
N ARG A 26 -4.78 -2.32 -22.08
CA ARG A 26 -4.05 -3.46 -21.50
C ARG A 26 -3.98 -3.41 -19.98
N TYR A 27 -3.72 -2.24 -19.41
CA TYR A 27 -3.68 -2.03 -17.97
C TYR A 27 -5.04 -2.39 -17.34
N GLU A 28 -6.16 -1.91 -17.89
CA GLU A 28 -7.50 -2.22 -17.39
C GLU A 28 -7.86 -3.71 -17.49
N GLN A 29 -7.45 -4.38 -18.58
CA GLN A 29 -7.74 -5.80 -18.79
C GLN A 29 -6.90 -6.74 -17.92
N ARG A 30 -5.68 -6.34 -17.56
CA ARG A 30 -4.70 -7.20 -16.89
C ARG A 30 -4.70 -7.06 -15.37
N ILE A 31 -5.48 -6.16 -14.79
CA ILE A 31 -5.42 -5.91 -13.36
C ILE A 31 -6.75 -6.26 -12.70
N HIS A 32 -6.68 -7.19 -11.75
CA HIS A 32 -7.80 -7.53 -10.90
C HIS A 32 -7.73 -6.67 -9.65
N ARG A 33 -8.81 -5.92 -9.43
CA ARG A 33 -9.03 -5.16 -8.21
C ARG A 33 -9.81 -6.05 -7.27
N TRP A 34 -9.29 -6.19 -6.06
CA TRP A 34 -9.75 -7.18 -5.11
C TRP A 34 -11.18 -6.88 -4.64
N THR A 35 -11.96 -7.96 -4.47
CA THR A 35 -13.27 -7.98 -3.83
C THR A 35 -13.30 -9.22 -2.96
N GLY A 36 -13.75 -9.12 -1.72
CA GLY A 36 -13.67 -10.23 -0.78
C GLY A 36 -14.73 -10.23 0.31
N PRO A 37 -14.77 -11.28 1.14
CA PRO A 37 -15.74 -11.41 2.22
C PRO A 37 -15.71 -10.24 3.22
N GLU A 38 -14.60 -9.52 3.32
CA GLU A 38 -14.39 -8.34 4.17
C GLU A 38 -15.11 -7.08 3.63
N ASP A 39 -15.68 -7.15 2.42
CA ASP A 39 -16.59 -6.12 1.91
C ASP A 39 -17.98 -6.18 2.58
N VAL A 40 -18.28 -7.28 3.28
CA VAL A 40 -19.54 -7.52 3.99
C VAL A 40 -19.51 -6.89 5.39
N VAL A 41 -20.57 -6.16 5.75
CA VAL A 41 -20.75 -5.47 7.03
C VAL A 41 -22.08 -5.84 7.67
N GLY A 42 -22.04 -6.11 8.98
CA GLY A 42 -23.21 -6.38 9.80
C GLY A 42 -23.86 -7.74 9.54
N GLU A 43 -24.76 -8.15 10.42
CA GLU A 43 -25.42 -9.46 10.36
C GLU A 43 -26.33 -9.63 9.13
N ALA A 44 -26.82 -8.52 8.58
CA ALA A 44 -27.65 -8.51 7.37
C ALA A 44 -26.86 -8.76 6.07
N GLY A 45 -25.53 -8.88 6.14
CA GLY A 45 -24.69 -9.19 4.98
C GLY A 45 -24.60 -8.05 3.97
N ALA A 46 -24.77 -6.79 4.39
CA ALA A 46 -24.68 -5.64 3.49
C ALA A 46 -23.25 -5.51 2.96
N LYS A 47 -23.07 -5.15 1.70
CA LYS A 47 -21.74 -5.02 1.09
C LYS A 47 -21.40 -3.59 0.66
N PRO A 48 -21.35 -2.63 1.59
CA PRO A 48 -21.13 -1.22 1.26
C PRO A 48 -19.76 -0.93 0.63
N TYR A 49 -18.83 -1.89 0.75
CA TYR A 49 -17.48 -1.81 0.23
C TYR A 49 -17.29 -2.72 -0.99
N GLU A 50 -18.31 -3.45 -1.46
CA GLU A 50 -18.20 -4.21 -2.71
C GLU A 50 -18.09 -3.24 -3.88
N GLY A 51 -16.88 -3.04 -4.36
CA GLY A 51 -16.57 -2.03 -5.35
C GLY A 51 -15.09 -1.95 -5.65
N ARG A 52 -14.76 -1.68 -6.91
CA ARG A 52 -13.38 -1.45 -7.32
C ARG A 52 -12.96 -0.05 -6.88
N GLN A 53 -11.86 0.06 -6.13
CA GLN A 53 -11.27 1.36 -5.86
C GLN A 53 -10.73 1.95 -7.17
N LEU A 54 -11.47 2.87 -7.79
CA LEU A 54 -11.11 3.46 -9.09
C LEU A 54 -10.88 4.97 -9.01
N THR A 55 -11.27 5.58 -7.90
CA THR A 55 -11.42 7.03 -7.83
C THR A 55 -10.36 7.65 -6.93
N PHE A 56 -9.85 8.80 -7.34
CA PHE A 56 -8.95 9.65 -6.58
C PHE A 56 -9.63 10.99 -6.32
N GLN A 57 -9.55 11.49 -5.09
CA GLN A 57 -10.08 12.80 -4.73
C GLN A 57 -9.00 13.64 -4.07
N GLU A 58 -8.77 14.85 -4.61
CA GLU A 58 -7.93 15.85 -3.95
C GLU A 58 -8.69 16.43 -2.75
N CYS A 59 -8.12 16.25 -1.57
CA CYS A 59 -8.67 16.68 -0.30
C CYS A 59 -7.80 17.79 0.31
N PRO A 60 -8.39 18.73 1.07
CA PRO A 60 -7.61 19.68 1.84
C PRO A 60 -6.70 18.92 2.82
N TRP A 61 -5.51 19.46 3.08
CA TRP A 61 -4.67 18.91 4.14
C TRP A 61 -5.41 18.98 5.47
N GLN A 62 -5.58 17.83 6.11
CA GLN A 62 -6.16 17.73 7.44
C GLN A 62 -5.11 17.19 8.39
N ASP A 63 -4.90 17.88 9.52
CA ASP A 63 -4.06 17.37 10.60
C ASP A 63 -4.65 16.05 11.12
N THR A 64 -5.96 15.95 11.32
CA THR A 64 -6.62 14.76 11.85
C THR A 64 -7.75 14.32 10.94
N LEU A 65 -7.71 13.07 10.49
CA LEU A 65 -8.79 12.41 9.75
C LEU A 65 -9.88 11.93 10.70
N ARG A 66 -11.09 11.80 10.16
CA ARG A 66 -12.31 11.38 10.85
C ARG A 66 -12.82 10.06 10.27
N LEU A 67 -13.79 9.45 10.94
CA LEU A 67 -14.44 8.21 10.46
C LEU A 67 -15.05 8.37 9.07
N ALA A 68 -15.60 9.55 8.76
CA ALA A 68 -16.15 9.84 7.43
C ALA A 68 -15.09 9.82 6.33
N ASP A 69 -13.83 10.15 6.64
CA ASP A 69 -12.75 10.08 5.67
C ASP A 69 -12.41 8.61 5.35
N LEU A 70 -12.33 7.77 6.39
CA LEU A 70 -12.10 6.33 6.24
C LEU A 70 -13.25 5.63 5.51
N ASP A 71 -14.50 5.94 5.83
CA ASP A 71 -15.66 5.36 5.15
C ASP A 71 -15.60 5.63 3.64
N ARG A 72 -15.20 6.84 3.21
CA ARG A 72 -14.98 7.13 1.78
C ARG A 72 -13.88 6.27 1.16
N VAL A 73 -12.77 6.09 1.88
CA VAL A 73 -11.67 5.23 1.43
C VAL A 73 -12.11 3.79 1.29
N LEU A 74 -12.79 3.25 2.31
CA LEU A 74 -13.32 1.90 2.30
C LEU A 74 -14.36 1.68 1.20
N ARG A 75 -15.09 2.72 0.78
CA ARG A 75 -16.00 2.70 -0.38
C ARG A 75 -15.30 2.82 -1.74
N GLY A 76 -13.97 2.89 -1.78
CA GLY A 76 -13.19 2.87 -3.02
C GLY A 76 -12.79 4.24 -3.57
N THR A 77 -12.70 5.26 -2.71
CA THR A 77 -12.13 6.57 -3.06
C THR A 77 -10.77 6.79 -2.37
N VAL A 78 -9.70 6.82 -3.16
CA VAL A 78 -8.37 7.23 -2.70
C VAL A 78 -8.41 8.71 -2.32
N GLN A 79 -8.08 9.02 -1.07
CA GLN A 79 -7.89 10.42 -0.65
C GLN A 79 -6.45 10.86 -0.91
N VAL A 80 -6.30 11.98 -1.61
CA VAL A 80 -5.01 12.61 -1.90
C VAL A 80 -4.94 13.92 -1.13
N MET A 81 -3.98 14.04 -0.21
CA MET A 81 -3.79 15.25 0.59
C MET A 81 -2.39 15.78 0.39
N ARG A 82 -2.29 17.03 -0.08
CA ARG A 82 -1.01 17.69 -0.32
C ARG A 82 -0.65 18.57 0.87
N GLY A 83 0.44 18.22 1.54
CA GLY A 83 0.93 18.92 2.72
C GLY A 83 1.67 20.21 2.36
N PRO A 84 1.74 21.16 3.31
CA PRO A 84 2.41 22.45 3.10
C PRO A 84 3.93 22.31 2.86
N GLY A 85 4.54 21.20 3.29
CA GLY A 85 5.95 20.89 3.06
C GLY A 85 6.26 20.22 1.72
N GLY A 86 5.30 20.15 0.79
CA GLY A 86 5.47 19.48 -0.52
C GLY A 86 5.27 17.96 -0.49
N GLN A 87 5.01 17.38 0.68
CA GLN A 87 4.64 15.98 0.85
C GLN A 87 3.23 15.70 0.33
N THR A 88 2.98 14.51 -0.20
CA THR A 88 1.63 14.04 -0.56
C THR A 88 1.29 12.77 0.19
N ASP A 89 0.16 12.78 0.89
CA ASP A 89 -0.43 11.59 1.53
C ASP A 89 -1.49 11.00 0.61
N TYR A 90 -1.39 9.70 0.36
CA TYR A 90 -2.44 8.88 -0.24
C TYR A 90 -3.01 7.97 0.85
N VAL A 91 -4.31 8.03 1.05
CA VAL A 91 -5.03 7.08 1.91
C VAL A 91 -5.96 6.28 1.01
N LEU A 92 -5.78 4.97 0.98
CA LEU A 92 -6.48 4.08 0.07
C LEU A 92 -6.83 2.76 0.75
N ARG A 93 -7.80 2.06 0.18
CA ARG A 93 -8.12 0.67 0.48
C ARG A 93 -7.38 -0.21 -0.53
N ASP A 94 -6.74 -1.28 -0.06
CA ASP A 94 -5.94 -2.20 -0.89
C ASP A 94 -4.70 -1.56 -1.58
N HIS A 95 -3.63 -2.33 -1.79
CA HIS A 95 -2.37 -1.80 -2.34
C HIS A 95 -2.38 -1.62 -3.85
N HIS A 96 -3.04 -0.56 -4.27
CA HIS A 96 -3.04 -0.13 -5.66
C HIS A 96 -1.86 0.82 -5.95
N MET A 97 -0.62 0.44 -5.60
CA MET A 97 0.57 1.30 -5.74
C MET A 97 0.83 1.77 -7.17
N LEU A 98 0.55 0.93 -8.17
CA LEU A 98 0.64 1.34 -9.58
C LEU A 98 -0.30 2.52 -9.89
N ASP A 99 -1.51 2.54 -9.32
CA ASP A 99 -2.48 3.61 -9.55
C ASP A 99 -2.01 4.92 -8.92
N VAL A 100 -1.45 4.82 -7.71
CA VAL A 100 -0.85 5.95 -7.02
C VAL A 100 0.29 6.54 -7.85
N VAL A 101 1.15 5.71 -8.44
CA VAL A 101 2.24 6.16 -9.32
C VAL A 101 1.71 6.87 -10.56
N LEU A 102 0.72 6.29 -11.25
CA LEU A 102 0.11 6.92 -12.43
C LEU A 102 -0.54 8.26 -12.09
N TYR A 103 -1.35 8.30 -11.03
CA TYR A 103 -2.02 9.51 -10.59
C TYR A 103 -1.04 10.59 -10.12
N HIS A 104 -0.01 10.22 -9.35
CA HIS A 104 1.01 11.16 -8.90
C HIS A 104 1.80 11.71 -10.08
N TYR A 105 2.20 10.87 -11.04
CA TYR A 105 2.89 11.32 -12.24
C TYR A 105 2.04 12.29 -13.07
N ARG A 106 0.75 11.97 -13.27
CA ARG A 106 -0.20 12.86 -13.96
C ARG A 106 -0.28 14.24 -13.32
N THR A 107 -0.29 14.29 -11.99
CA THR A 107 -0.53 15.54 -11.26
C THR A 107 0.73 16.34 -10.96
N ALA A 108 1.86 15.67 -10.70
CA ALA A 108 3.12 16.27 -10.25
C ALA A 108 4.31 16.06 -11.20
N GLN A 109 4.15 15.27 -12.27
CA GLN A 109 5.24 14.90 -13.20
C GLN A 109 6.46 14.28 -12.51
N ALA A 110 6.23 13.61 -11.38
CA ALA A 110 7.25 12.95 -10.58
C ALA A 110 6.97 11.44 -10.49
N LEU A 111 8.04 10.65 -10.52
CA LEU A 111 8.02 9.19 -10.35
C LEU A 111 8.93 8.84 -9.17
N PRO A 112 8.67 7.73 -8.44
CA PRO A 112 9.53 7.30 -7.35
C PRO A 112 10.94 7.01 -7.86
N SER A 113 11.94 7.26 -7.02
CA SER A 113 13.31 6.80 -7.21
C SER A 113 13.62 5.56 -6.37
N ALA A 114 13.04 5.49 -5.17
CA ALA A 114 13.07 4.32 -4.30
C ALA A 114 11.83 4.29 -3.41
N LEU A 115 11.41 3.09 -3.02
CA LEU A 115 10.20 2.85 -2.25
C LEU A 115 10.51 2.01 -1.00
N PHE A 116 10.23 2.56 0.16
CA PHE A 116 10.17 1.80 1.40
C PHE A 116 8.76 1.25 1.57
N HIS A 117 8.64 -0.06 1.76
CA HIS A 117 7.34 -0.72 1.90
C HIS A 117 7.28 -1.57 3.17
N ALA A 118 6.30 -1.26 4.01
CA ALA A 118 6.02 -1.99 5.24
C ALA A 118 4.65 -2.66 5.15
N ASP A 119 4.67 -3.99 5.23
CA ASP A 119 3.49 -4.84 5.04
C ASP A 119 3.70 -6.15 5.78
N ARG A 120 2.62 -6.80 6.22
CA ARG A 120 2.66 -8.16 6.79
C ARG A 120 2.58 -9.24 5.73
N HIS A 121 2.19 -8.90 4.52
CA HIS A 121 2.22 -9.76 3.37
C HIS A 121 3.53 -9.47 2.67
N SER A 122 4.14 -10.52 2.11
CA SER A 122 5.41 -10.31 1.41
C SER A 122 5.22 -9.37 0.22
N ASP A 123 4.01 -9.33 -0.37
CA ASP A 123 3.67 -8.74 -1.67
C ASP A 123 4.67 -9.07 -2.79
N TRP A 124 5.55 -10.04 -2.53
CA TRP A 124 6.72 -10.40 -3.31
C TRP A 124 6.34 -11.47 -4.34
N CYS A 125 5.07 -11.50 -4.74
CA CYS A 125 4.56 -12.52 -5.63
C CYS A 125 5.20 -12.33 -7.00
N LYS A 126 6.20 -13.17 -7.31
CA LYS A 126 6.97 -13.03 -8.55
C LYS A 126 6.29 -13.66 -9.75
N ASP A 127 5.61 -14.82 -9.65
CA ASP A 127 5.15 -15.53 -10.87
C ASP A 127 4.18 -16.74 -10.64
N SER A 128 3.21 -16.71 -9.71
CA SER A 128 2.10 -17.73 -9.75
C SER A 128 0.71 -17.18 -9.54
N TYR A 129 0.60 -16.05 -8.85
CA TYR A 129 -0.58 -15.19 -8.93
C TYR A 129 -0.62 -14.38 -10.25
N LEU A 130 0.53 -14.21 -10.91
CA LEU A 130 0.75 -13.45 -12.15
C LEU A 130 0.59 -14.27 -13.44
N GLU A 131 0.58 -15.61 -13.35
CA GLU A 131 0.15 -16.47 -14.47
C GLU A 131 -1.37 -16.46 -14.65
N ALA A 132 -2.11 -15.91 -13.68
CA ALA A 132 -3.45 -15.46 -13.95
C ALA A 132 -3.39 -14.47 -15.11
N ARG A 133 -4.25 -14.66 -16.12
CA ARG A 133 -4.40 -13.69 -17.21
C ARG A 133 -4.68 -12.27 -16.68
N ILE A 134 -5.16 -12.18 -15.43
CA ILE A 134 -5.49 -10.96 -14.70
C ILE A 134 -4.97 -11.09 -13.24
N PRO A 135 -3.73 -10.66 -12.92
CA PRO A 135 -3.19 -10.64 -11.55
C PRO A 135 -3.95 -9.73 -10.58
N GLN A 136 -3.95 -10.10 -9.29
CA GLN A 136 -4.38 -9.22 -8.21
C GLN A 136 -3.35 -8.13 -7.95
N GLN A 137 -3.77 -6.87 -8.09
CA GLN A 137 -2.87 -5.72 -7.94
C GLN A 137 -2.24 -5.65 -6.55
N ALA A 138 -3.04 -5.88 -5.51
CA ALA A 138 -2.61 -5.76 -4.12
C ALA A 138 -1.42 -6.68 -3.79
N ALA A 139 -1.32 -7.85 -4.40
CA ALA A 139 -0.24 -8.81 -4.11
C ALA A 139 0.94 -8.75 -5.09
N THR A 140 0.84 -7.97 -6.18
CA THR A 140 1.78 -8.02 -7.32
C THR A 140 2.27 -6.65 -7.78
N TRP A 141 1.95 -5.60 -7.03
CA TRP A 141 2.14 -4.22 -7.45
C TRP A 141 3.59 -3.87 -7.79
N TRP A 142 4.60 -4.40 -7.08
CA TRP A 142 5.99 -4.02 -7.32
C TRP A 142 6.48 -4.54 -8.68
N ARG A 143 6.05 -5.76 -9.08
CA ARG A 143 6.37 -6.31 -10.42
C ARG A 143 5.67 -5.52 -11.52
N LEU A 144 4.44 -5.07 -11.25
CA LEU A 144 3.73 -4.17 -12.16
C LEU A 144 4.44 -2.81 -12.30
N LEU A 145 5.04 -2.27 -11.22
CA LEU A 145 5.88 -1.06 -11.26
C LEU A 145 7.18 -1.26 -12.04
N GLU A 146 7.81 -2.44 -11.97
CA GLU A 146 8.98 -2.76 -12.80
C GLU A 146 8.63 -2.85 -14.29
N GLY A 147 7.42 -3.35 -14.57
CA GLY A 147 6.83 -3.34 -15.91
C GLY A 147 6.54 -1.93 -16.43
N LEU A 148 6.17 -0.99 -15.55
CA LEU A 148 5.92 0.40 -15.91
C LEU A 148 7.24 1.09 -16.32
N LYS A 149 7.22 1.76 -17.48
CA LYS A 149 8.41 2.40 -18.05
C LYS A 149 8.37 3.92 -17.92
N ARG A 150 9.52 4.53 -17.61
CA ARG A 150 9.71 5.97 -17.55
C ARG A 150 9.51 6.58 -18.94
N PRO A 151 8.73 7.67 -19.06
CA PRO A 151 8.60 8.40 -20.31
C PRO A 151 9.96 8.89 -20.82
N GLY A 152 10.18 8.79 -22.13
CA GLY A 152 11.43 9.18 -22.79
C GLY A 152 12.52 8.11 -22.77
N SER A 153 12.92 7.61 -21.59
CA SER A 153 14.03 6.64 -21.50
C SER A 153 13.61 5.18 -21.69
N GLY A 154 12.34 4.84 -21.43
CA GLY A 154 11.86 3.46 -21.49
C GLY A 154 12.42 2.56 -20.37
N ALA A 155 13.21 3.10 -19.44
CA ALA A 155 13.73 2.37 -18.28
C ALA A 155 12.60 2.02 -17.30
N PRO A 156 12.70 0.94 -16.51
CA PRO A 156 11.76 0.67 -15.42
C PRO A 156 11.56 1.88 -14.51
N VAL A 157 10.34 2.07 -14.00
CA VAL A 157 10.08 3.09 -12.98
C VAL A 157 10.80 2.73 -11.69
N LEU A 158 10.67 1.49 -11.23
CA LEU A 158 11.48 0.91 -10.16
C LEU A 158 12.01 -0.44 -10.62
N THR A 159 13.19 -0.81 -10.16
CA THR A 159 13.72 -2.17 -10.19
C THR A 159 13.58 -2.79 -8.81
N GLU A 160 13.84 -4.10 -8.70
CA GLU A 160 13.85 -4.79 -7.40
C GLU A 160 14.78 -4.13 -6.37
N GLN A 161 15.91 -3.55 -6.81
CA GLN A 161 16.88 -2.91 -5.92
C GLN A 161 16.38 -1.57 -5.35
N ASP A 162 15.37 -0.98 -5.99
CA ASP A 162 14.78 0.30 -5.60
C ASP A 162 13.62 0.12 -4.61
N VAL A 163 13.27 -1.13 -4.24
CA VAL A 163 12.16 -1.42 -3.32
C VAL A 163 12.67 -2.12 -2.07
N HIS A 164 12.43 -1.48 -0.93
CA HIS A 164 12.93 -1.85 0.39
C HIS A 164 11.78 -2.40 1.24
N PHE A 165 11.62 -3.72 1.24
CA PHE A 165 10.56 -4.40 1.99
C PHE A 165 10.98 -4.69 3.42
N THR A 166 10.12 -4.42 4.40
CA THR A 166 10.36 -4.75 5.81
C THR A 166 10.32 -6.25 6.11
N THR A 167 9.90 -7.04 5.12
CA THR A 167 9.71 -8.48 5.15
C THR A 167 10.67 -9.14 4.17
N ALA A 168 11.28 -10.26 4.53
CA ALA A 168 12.00 -11.06 3.54
C ALA A 168 11.03 -11.92 2.70
N ALA A 169 11.51 -12.34 1.54
CA ALA A 169 10.83 -13.35 0.74
C ALA A 169 10.85 -14.70 1.49
N ALA A 170 9.68 -15.31 1.72
CA ALA A 170 9.62 -16.57 2.46
C ALA A 170 10.33 -17.70 1.71
N SER A 171 10.94 -18.61 2.47
CA SER A 171 11.60 -19.80 1.94
C SER A 171 10.60 -20.72 1.22
N ARG A 172 11.00 -21.31 0.10
CA ARG A 172 10.14 -22.23 -0.66
C ARG A 172 9.82 -23.48 0.17
N THR A 173 8.54 -23.80 0.36
CA THR A 173 8.07 -25.05 0.97
C THR A 173 7.10 -25.79 0.06
N GLY A 174 7.05 -27.12 0.16
CA GLY A 174 6.22 -27.97 -0.71
C GLY A 174 4.70 -27.77 -0.53
N SER A 175 4.27 -27.16 0.57
CA SER A 175 2.86 -26.85 0.90
C SER A 175 2.37 -25.52 0.34
N MET A 176 3.25 -24.69 -0.24
CA MET A 176 2.82 -23.46 -0.92
C MET A 176 1.99 -23.81 -2.16
N SER A 177 0.86 -23.13 -2.37
CA SER A 177 -0.03 -23.34 -3.52
C SER A 177 0.46 -22.59 -4.76
N GLY A 178 0.45 -23.26 -5.92
CA GLY A 178 0.75 -22.69 -7.24
C GLY A 178 1.13 -23.78 -8.25
N ARG A 179 0.78 -23.63 -9.52
CA ARG A 179 1.22 -24.58 -10.57
C ARG A 179 2.68 -24.35 -10.90
N ASP A 180 3.39 -25.42 -11.22
CA ASP A 180 4.78 -25.36 -11.70
C ASP A 180 4.75 -25.30 -13.22
N VAL A 181 5.07 -24.13 -13.80
CA VAL A 181 4.97 -23.88 -15.25
C VAL A 181 6.30 -23.40 -15.84
N GLY A 182 7.40 -23.90 -15.29
CA GLY A 182 8.75 -23.54 -15.70
C GLY A 182 9.23 -22.28 -14.97
N ALA A 183 10.33 -22.45 -14.22
CA ALA A 183 10.88 -21.46 -13.29
C ALA A 183 10.04 -21.14 -12.04
N SER A 184 9.53 -22.18 -11.37
CA SER A 184 9.38 -22.31 -9.91
C SER A 184 8.79 -21.11 -9.14
N VAL A 185 7.47 -21.11 -8.99
CA VAL A 185 6.79 -20.01 -8.30
C VAL A 185 5.56 -20.49 -7.56
N ARG A 186 5.59 -20.35 -6.24
CA ARG A 186 4.47 -20.59 -5.34
C ARG A 186 4.55 -19.50 -4.28
N VAL A 187 3.43 -18.82 -4.04
CA VAL A 187 3.37 -17.63 -3.18
C VAL A 187 3.14 -18.05 -1.73
N PRO A 188 3.87 -17.52 -0.75
CA PRO A 188 3.53 -17.69 0.66
C PRO A 188 2.29 -16.86 0.96
N TRP A 189 1.21 -17.50 1.40
CA TRP A 189 -0.02 -16.81 1.81
C TRP A 189 0.18 -15.96 3.09
N PHE A 190 1.24 -16.21 3.86
CA PHE A 190 1.64 -15.39 5.02
C PHE A 190 3.16 -15.26 5.13
N LEU A 191 3.60 -14.14 5.69
CA LEU A 191 4.95 -13.91 6.22
C LEU A 191 5.44 -15.07 7.08
N GLU A 192 6.75 -15.34 7.05
CA GLU A 192 7.43 -15.98 8.18
C GLU A 192 7.89 -14.87 9.15
N PRO A 193 7.29 -14.71 10.35
CA PRO A 193 7.61 -13.59 11.24
C PRO A 193 9.08 -13.55 11.71
N ALA A 194 9.78 -14.69 11.67
CA ALA A 194 11.22 -14.78 11.92
C ALA A 194 12.07 -14.11 10.83
N GLN A 195 11.46 -13.79 9.68
CA GLN A 195 12.11 -13.14 8.54
C GLN A 195 11.74 -11.64 8.41
N LEU A 196 11.22 -11.02 9.48
CA LEU A 196 11.10 -9.56 9.55
C LEU A 196 12.49 -8.93 9.60
N GLN A 197 12.84 -8.17 8.56
CA GLN A 197 14.18 -7.58 8.38
C GLN A 197 14.21 -6.06 8.64
N TRP A 198 13.10 -5.48 9.12
CA TRP A 198 12.98 -4.02 9.24
C TRP A 198 14.14 -3.38 10.02
N SER A 199 14.68 -4.03 11.06
CA SER A 199 15.79 -3.47 11.86
C SER A 199 17.08 -3.38 11.05
N HIS A 200 17.37 -4.40 10.24
CA HIS A 200 18.48 -4.38 9.29
C HIS A 200 18.23 -3.37 8.18
N LEU A 201 16.99 -3.24 7.73
CA LEU A 201 16.62 -2.32 6.66
C LEU A 201 16.83 -0.86 7.06
N VAL A 202 16.45 -0.46 8.28
CA VAL A 202 16.68 0.91 8.78
C VAL A 202 18.14 1.20 9.14
N GLU A 203 19.05 0.22 9.03
CA GLU A 203 20.50 0.41 9.08
C GLU A 203 21.09 0.71 7.70
N GLN A 204 20.34 0.43 6.63
CA GLN A 204 20.80 0.61 5.26
C GLN A 204 20.55 2.05 4.76
N PRO A 205 21.60 2.80 4.36
CA PRO A 205 21.44 4.16 3.85
C PRO A 205 20.52 4.26 2.63
N GLN A 206 20.56 3.27 1.74
CA GLN A 206 19.70 3.20 0.56
C GLN A 206 18.21 3.14 0.92
N ALA A 207 17.86 2.35 1.95
CA ALA A 207 16.47 2.25 2.39
C ALA A 207 15.99 3.57 2.99
N LEU A 208 16.83 4.24 3.80
CA LEU A 208 16.55 5.55 4.38
C LEU A 208 16.48 6.68 3.36
N ALA A 209 17.03 6.48 2.15
CA ALA A 209 16.96 7.42 1.05
C ALA A 209 15.69 7.28 0.21
N SER A 210 14.78 6.35 0.55
CA SER A 210 13.51 6.17 -0.15
C SER A 210 12.70 7.46 -0.16
N ASP A 211 12.36 7.95 -1.36
CA ASP A 211 11.56 9.16 -1.51
C ASP A 211 10.05 8.89 -1.43
N TRP A 212 9.66 7.62 -1.50
CA TRP A 212 8.30 7.14 -1.30
C TRP A 212 8.24 6.12 -0.16
N VAL A 213 7.16 6.18 0.61
CA VAL A 213 6.89 5.22 1.69
C VAL A 213 5.47 4.67 1.54
N SER A 214 5.33 3.36 1.55
CA SER A 214 4.05 2.65 1.52
C SER A 214 3.89 1.79 2.77
N LEU A 215 2.79 1.99 3.50
CA LEU A 215 2.51 1.31 4.76
C LEU A 215 1.14 0.60 4.64
N ASP A 216 1.12 -0.73 4.66
CA ASP A 216 -0.10 -1.44 5.06
C ASP A 216 -0.30 -1.26 6.56
N LEU A 217 -1.49 -0.79 6.94
CA LEU A 217 -1.81 -0.64 8.35
C LEU A 217 -2.01 -1.99 9.06
N ASP A 218 -2.33 -3.07 8.34
CA ASP A 218 -2.42 -4.40 8.95
C ASP A 218 -1.08 -4.92 9.49
N PHE A 219 0.06 -4.41 8.99
CA PHE A 219 1.39 -4.71 9.50
C PHE A 219 1.60 -4.26 10.94
N PHE A 220 0.87 -3.21 11.32
CA PHE A 220 1.02 -2.56 12.61
C PHE A 220 -0.08 -2.96 13.60
N GLN A 221 -1.06 -3.80 13.22
CA GLN A 221 -2.17 -4.14 14.10
C GLN A 221 -2.40 -5.67 14.13
N PRO A 222 -2.38 -6.34 15.31
CA PRO A 222 -2.10 -5.85 16.66
C PRO A 222 -0.60 -6.05 17.04
N ALA A 223 0.24 -6.25 16.02
CA ALA A 223 1.46 -7.05 16.10
C ALA A 223 2.72 -6.22 16.49
N PRO A 224 3.85 -6.88 16.85
CA PRO A 224 5.03 -6.37 17.57
C PRO A 224 5.65 -5.03 17.17
N GLN A 225 5.38 -4.49 15.98
CA GLN A 225 5.84 -3.17 15.54
C GLN A 225 5.36 -2.02 16.44
N LEU A 226 4.27 -2.23 17.19
CA LEU A 226 3.78 -1.30 18.21
C LEU A 226 4.32 -1.56 19.63
N ARG A 227 4.95 -2.70 19.91
CA ARG A 227 5.31 -3.10 21.28
C ARG A 227 6.57 -2.39 21.81
N VAL A 228 6.29 -1.40 22.66
CA VAL A 228 6.95 -0.92 23.91
C VAL A 228 8.47 -0.63 23.95
N SER A 229 9.34 -1.06 23.03
CA SER A 229 10.75 -0.58 23.08
C SER A 229 11.59 -0.70 21.81
N ARG A 230 11.18 -1.42 20.75
CA ARG A 230 12.04 -1.64 19.55
C ARG A 230 11.24 -1.94 18.28
N GLY A 231 10.10 -1.28 18.04
CA GLY A 231 9.35 -1.46 16.79
C GLY A 231 9.70 -0.39 15.75
N LEU A 232 9.46 -0.66 14.47
CA LEU A 232 9.74 0.24 13.34
C LEU A 232 9.23 1.67 13.58
N LEU A 233 8.01 1.82 14.11
CA LEU A 233 7.42 3.13 14.37
C LEU A 233 8.11 3.94 15.46
N ARG A 234 8.91 3.30 16.31
CA ARG A 234 9.72 3.94 17.36
C ARG A 234 11.16 4.17 16.92
N ASP A 235 11.57 3.62 15.78
CA ASP A 235 12.92 3.81 15.25
C ASP A 235 13.07 5.24 14.69
N ALA A 236 14.04 5.99 15.22
CA ALA A 236 14.25 7.38 14.86
C ALA A 236 14.64 7.58 13.38
N ARG A 237 15.30 6.60 12.77
CA ARG A 237 15.73 6.67 11.38
C ARG A 237 14.54 6.47 10.46
N PHE A 238 13.70 5.48 10.76
CA PHE A 238 12.42 5.30 10.07
C PHE A 238 11.53 6.54 10.21
N GLN A 239 11.39 7.09 11.42
CA GLN A 239 10.61 8.33 11.62
C GLN A 239 11.17 9.50 10.81
N GLY A 240 12.49 9.64 10.73
CA GLY A 240 13.16 10.65 9.91
C GLY A 240 12.86 10.47 8.43
N MET A 241 13.02 9.25 7.91
CA MET A 241 12.67 8.92 6.52
C MET A 241 11.19 9.17 6.22
N LEU A 242 10.27 8.73 7.09
CA LEU A 242 8.84 8.96 6.93
C LEU A 242 8.49 10.46 6.91
N ALA A 243 9.20 11.29 7.67
CA ALA A 243 9.01 12.74 7.66
C ALA A 243 9.50 13.39 6.36
N GLN A 244 10.56 12.85 5.77
CA GLN A 244 11.23 13.39 4.58
C GLN A 244 10.65 12.83 3.28
N ALA A 245 9.92 11.71 3.35
CA ALA A 245 9.28 11.08 2.21
C ALA A 245 8.39 12.09 1.45
N ARG A 246 8.62 12.20 0.15
CA ARG A 246 7.85 13.09 -0.75
C ARG A 246 6.43 12.57 -0.92
N VAL A 247 6.29 11.25 -0.94
CA VAL A 247 4.99 10.57 -1.04
C VAL A 247 4.87 9.55 0.07
N ARG A 248 3.75 9.59 0.79
CA ARG A 248 3.38 8.59 1.79
C ARG A 248 2.07 7.94 1.38
N VAL A 249 2.03 6.63 1.42
CA VAL A 249 0.88 5.83 1.04
C VAL A 249 0.47 5.01 2.25
N PHE A 250 -0.77 5.18 2.71
CA PHE A 250 -1.33 4.48 3.86
C PHE A 250 -2.48 3.60 3.40
N VAL A 251 -2.32 2.29 3.50
CA VAL A 251 -3.28 1.32 3.01
C VAL A 251 -4.14 0.79 4.14
N LEU A 252 -5.46 0.96 4.00
CA LEU A 252 -6.47 0.42 4.88
C LEU A 252 -6.88 -0.96 4.37
N SER A 253 -6.20 -2.00 4.87
CA SER A 253 -6.53 -3.39 4.60
C SER A 253 -7.96 -3.73 5.08
N PRO A 254 -8.87 -4.16 4.19
CA PRO A 254 -10.25 -4.57 4.53
C PRO A 254 -10.30 -5.69 5.58
N GLN A 255 -9.36 -6.63 5.49
CA GLN A 255 -9.17 -7.73 6.44
C GLN A 255 -9.09 -7.20 7.85
N PHE A 256 -8.27 -6.16 8.06
CA PHE A 256 -8.12 -5.59 9.38
C PHE A 256 -9.18 -4.55 9.75
N THR A 257 -9.77 -3.86 8.78
CA THR A 257 -10.77 -2.81 9.09
C THR A 257 -12.17 -3.35 9.36
N ASN A 258 -12.55 -4.47 8.73
CA ASN A 258 -13.92 -5.01 8.73
C ASN A 258 -14.07 -6.48 9.17
N GLY A 259 -13.01 -7.27 9.24
CA GLY A 259 -13.09 -8.71 9.58
C GLY A 259 -12.25 -9.12 10.79
N GLY A 260 -11.14 -8.43 11.04
CA GLY A 260 -10.07 -8.92 11.90
C GLY A 260 -9.36 -10.14 11.29
N ASP A 261 -8.24 -10.54 11.89
CA ASP A 261 -7.56 -11.77 11.53
C ASP A 261 -7.81 -12.87 12.54
N ARG A 262 -8.03 -14.07 12.05
CA ARG A 262 -7.95 -15.29 12.84
C ARG A 262 -6.57 -15.91 12.68
N ILE A 263 -5.75 -15.77 13.71
CA ILE A 263 -4.43 -16.40 13.79
C ILE A 263 -4.47 -17.34 14.98
N GLU A 264 -4.80 -18.61 14.77
CA GLU A 264 -4.94 -19.58 15.87
C GLU A 264 -3.73 -19.56 16.82
N PRO A 265 -3.94 -19.56 18.16
CA PRO A 265 -5.22 -19.65 18.89
C PRO A 265 -5.91 -18.29 19.14
N TRP A 266 -5.45 -17.21 18.50
CA TRP A 266 -5.90 -15.84 18.72
C TRP A 266 -6.85 -15.35 17.63
N GLU A 267 -7.92 -14.70 18.03
CA GLU A 267 -8.70 -13.84 17.14
C GLU A 267 -8.25 -12.40 17.39
N VAL A 268 -7.62 -11.78 16.40
CA VAL A 268 -7.33 -10.36 16.46
C VAL A 268 -8.49 -9.62 15.82
N GLN A 269 -9.30 -8.99 16.66
CA GLN A 269 -10.31 -8.06 16.18
C GLN A 269 -9.65 -6.77 15.69
N GLY A 270 -9.66 -6.59 14.38
CA GLY A 270 -9.41 -5.31 13.78
C GLY A 270 -10.68 -4.45 13.82
N SER A 271 -10.52 -3.12 13.75
CA SER A 271 -11.67 -2.20 13.75
C SER A 271 -11.34 -0.85 13.13
N VAL A 272 -12.31 -0.28 12.41
CA VAL A 272 -12.21 1.06 11.79
C VAL A 272 -11.70 2.14 12.76
N PRO A 273 -12.17 2.25 14.02
CA PRO A 273 -11.66 3.25 14.95
C PRO A 273 -10.19 3.04 15.33
N SER A 274 -9.72 1.79 15.43
CA SER A 274 -8.31 1.49 15.70
C SER A 274 -7.42 1.84 14.52
N SER A 275 -7.84 1.53 13.29
CA SER A 275 -7.09 1.91 12.08
C SER A 275 -7.06 3.42 11.90
N LEU A 276 -8.14 4.14 12.25
CA LEU A 276 -8.17 5.61 12.26
C LEU A 276 -7.12 6.20 13.21
N ARG A 277 -7.05 5.69 14.44
CA ARG A 277 -6.09 6.15 15.44
C ARG A 277 -4.66 5.93 14.97
N LEU A 278 -4.37 4.75 14.41
CA LEU A 278 -3.05 4.44 13.87
C LEU A 278 -2.70 5.34 12.68
N LEU A 279 -3.61 5.51 11.71
CA LEU A 279 -3.40 6.38 10.56
C LEU A 279 -3.07 7.82 11.00
N ASN A 280 -3.88 8.37 11.90
CA ASN A 280 -3.63 9.70 12.45
C ASN A 280 -2.30 9.77 13.21
N LEU A 281 -1.90 8.73 13.92
CA LEU A 281 -0.58 8.67 14.57
C LEU A 281 0.56 8.73 13.54
N LEU A 282 0.50 7.87 12.51
CA LEU A 282 1.55 7.73 11.49
C LEU A 282 1.75 9.01 10.68
N ARG A 283 0.65 9.68 10.29
CA ARG A 283 0.70 10.94 9.53
C ARG A 283 1.43 12.07 10.27
N HIS A 284 1.51 12.00 11.59
CA HIS A 284 2.15 12.98 12.46
C HIS A 284 3.54 12.58 12.95
N LEU A 285 4.11 11.45 12.54
CA LEU A 285 5.49 11.12 12.91
C LEU A 285 6.49 12.04 12.18
N PRO A 286 7.57 12.49 12.85
CA PRO A 286 7.91 12.32 14.27
C PRO A 286 7.20 13.29 15.23
N GLY A 287 6.50 14.30 14.71
CA GLY A 287 6.19 15.55 15.40
C GLY A 287 5.12 15.57 16.50
N ARG A 288 4.25 14.56 16.69
CA ARG A 288 3.19 14.64 17.75
C ARG A 288 2.91 13.36 18.52
N ALA A 289 3.56 12.25 18.18
CA ALA A 289 3.37 10.99 18.87
C ALA A 289 4.11 10.98 20.22
N ARG A 290 3.60 11.68 21.24
CA ARG A 290 3.83 11.23 22.62
C ARG A 290 3.10 9.90 22.77
N LEU A 291 3.73 8.83 22.30
CA LEU A 291 3.40 7.46 22.68
C LEU A 291 3.56 7.43 24.20
N ARG A 292 2.46 7.68 24.93
CA ARG A 292 2.51 7.56 26.39
C ARG A 292 2.97 6.12 26.70
N PRO A 293 3.92 5.96 27.63
CA PRO A 293 4.45 4.65 28.01
C PRO A 293 3.34 3.71 28.48
#